data_AF-A0AAV3J972-F1
#
_entry.id   AF-A0AAV3J972-F1
#
_cell.length_a   1.000
_cell.length_b   1.000
_cell.length_c   1.000
_cell.angle_alpha   90.00
_cell.angle_beta   90.00
_cell.angle_gamma   90.00
#
_symmetry.space_group_name_H-M   'P 1'
#
loop_
_entity.id
_entity.type
_entity.pdbx_description
1 polymer ?
#
loop_
_entity_poly.entity_id
_entity_poly.type
_entity_poly.pdbx_seq_one_letter_code
_entity_poly.pdbx_strand_id
1 'polypeptide(L)'
;MSKTEIEIVGQDGDKILYIQFFKGVEQLPKQLWKLQHPGNKRVDVWNEEMVRQKDGDLELKTSLRTERFFKECVFGIVEPATPLEEELVNKFGKTPTKSLKREDIPPLLYGLWGKLIPRFFDGALWDTIPESIETTGKSGDRSGNKQEDREE
;
A
#
# COMPACT_ATOMS: atom_id res chain seq x y z
N MET A 1 -17.12 20.96 -4.97
CA MET A 1 -17.05 19.54 -5.37
C MET A 1 -15.98 18.87 -4.51
N SER A 2 -16.30 17.78 -3.82
CA SER A 2 -15.34 17.06 -2.98
C SER A 2 -14.34 16.30 -3.85
N LYS A 3 -13.05 16.46 -3.55
CA LYS A 3 -11.95 15.81 -4.27
C LYS A 3 -11.84 14.34 -3.85
N THR A 4 -11.45 13.48 -4.79
CA THR A 4 -11.15 12.08 -4.50
C THR A 4 -9.71 11.94 -4.00
N GLU A 5 -9.50 11.19 -2.92
CA GLU A 5 -8.21 11.00 -2.26
C GLU A 5 -7.99 9.53 -1.87
N ILE A 6 -6.73 9.15 -1.61
CA ILE A 6 -6.35 7.83 -1.11
C ILE A 6 -5.95 8.00 0.35
N GLU A 7 -6.51 7.17 1.22
CA GLU A 7 -6.11 7.07 2.61
C GLU A 7 -5.54 5.68 2.90
N ILE A 8 -4.50 5.64 3.75
CA ILE A 8 -4.04 4.41 4.37
C ILE A 8 -5.00 4.12 5.52
N VAL A 9 -5.60 2.94 5.51
CA VAL A 9 -6.62 2.53 6.50
C VAL A 9 -6.17 1.37 7.37
N GLY A 10 -5.03 0.76 7.07
CA GLY A 10 -4.47 -0.36 7.81
C GLY A 10 -3.01 -0.61 7.45
N GLN A 11 -2.28 -1.28 8.34
CA GLN A 11 -0.92 -1.73 8.11
C GLN A 11 -0.72 -3.12 8.74
N ASP A 12 -0.02 -4.00 8.04
CA ASP A 12 0.42 -5.28 8.57
C ASP A 12 1.94 -5.42 8.38
N GLY A 13 2.66 -5.39 9.51
CA GLY A 13 4.12 -5.36 9.54
C GLY A 13 4.75 -4.17 8.79
N ASP A 14 5.93 -4.37 8.22
CA ASP A 14 6.72 -3.34 7.51
C ASP A 14 6.52 -3.35 5.99
N LYS A 15 5.63 -4.22 5.48
CA LYS A 15 5.52 -4.49 4.04
C LYS A 15 4.11 -4.45 3.49
N ILE A 16 3.09 -4.49 4.34
CA ILE A 16 1.70 -4.50 3.87
C ILE A 16 0.99 -3.23 4.33
N LEU A 17 0.37 -2.56 3.38
CA LEU A 17 -0.52 -1.42 3.62
C LEU A 17 -1.90 -1.74 3.05
N TYR A 18 -2.92 -1.23 3.71
CA TYR A 18 -4.28 -1.27 3.22
C TYR A 18 -4.70 0.15 2.88
N ILE A 19 -5.20 0.35 1.67
CA ILE A 19 -5.66 1.65 1.19
C ILE A 19 -7.15 1.63 0.87
N GLN A 20 -7.80 2.78 1.02
CA GLN A 20 -9.16 3.02 0.59
C GLN A 20 -9.26 4.39 -0.09
N PHE A 21 -10.13 4.49 -1.08
CA PHE A 21 -10.41 5.72 -1.78
C PHE A 21 -11.62 6.42 -1.18
N PHE A 22 -11.54 7.73 -1.01
CA PHE A 22 -12.61 8.57 -0.47
C PHE A 22 -12.91 9.73 -1.41
N LYS A 23 -14.16 10.22 -1.41
CA LYS A 23 -14.58 11.45 -2.07
C LYS A 23 -15.16 12.39 -1.00
N GLY A 24 -14.32 13.27 -0.48
CA GLY A 24 -14.63 13.96 0.78
C GLY A 24 -14.70 12.93 1.92
N VAL A 25 -15.80 12.90 2.66
CA VAL A 25 -16.00 11.96 3.78
C VAL A 25 -16.57 10.60 3.36
N GLU A 26 -16.99 10.46 2.10
CA GLU A 26 -17.63 9.25 1.61
C GLU A 26 -16.58 8.28 1.03
N GLN A 27 -16.58 7.04 1.51
CA GLN A 27 -15.76 5.98 0.94
C GLN A 27 -16.27 5.60 -0.47
N LEU A 28 -15.36 5.41 -1.41
CA LEU A 28 -15.71 4.82 -2.70
C LEU A 28 -15.93 3.32 -2.52
N PRO A 29 -17.10 2.79 -2.91
CA PRO A 29 -17.40 1.38 -2.73
C PRO A 29 -16.45 0.52 -3.55
N LYS A 30 -16.07 -0.64 -3.00
CA LYS A 30 -15.24 -1.66 -3.67
C LYS A 30 -13.83 -1.18 -4.04
N GLN A 31 -13.29 -0.19 -3.32
CA GLN A 31 -11.95 0.37 -3.53
C GLN A 31 -10.96 0.11 -2.37
N LEU A 32 -11.26 -0.90 -1.52
CA LEU A 32 -10.34 -1.37 -0.48
C LEU A 32 -9.26 -2.28 -1.10
N TRP A 33 -8.00 -1.84 -1.09
CA TRP A 33 -6.89 -2.57 -1.71
C TRP A 33 -5.77 -2.85 -0.71
N LYS A 34 -5.22 -4.06 -0.79
CA LYS A 34 -4.00 -4.47 -0.10
C LYS A 34 -2.80 -4.19 -1.00
N LEU A 35 -1.85 -3.43 -0.50
CA LEU A 35 -0.56 -3.19 -1.12
C LEU A 35 0.50 -4.00 -0.39
N GLN A 36 1.25 -4.82 -1.11
CA GLN A 36 2.33 -5.62 -0.54
C GLN A 36 3.66 -5.25 -1.20
N HIS A 37 4.58 -4.69 -0.42
CA HIS A 37 5.90 -4.30 -0.91
C HIS A 37 6.71 -5.55 -1.31
N PRO A 38 7.23 -5.61 -2.55
CA PRO A 38 7.93 -6.78 -3.06
C PRO A 38 9.36 -6.92 -2.46
N GLY A 39 9.81 -5.92 -1.70
CA GLY A 39 11.14 -5.83 -1.12
C GLY A 39 12.14 -5.11 -2.04
N ASN A 40 13.09 -4.40 -1.44
CA ASN A 40 13.98 -3.47 -2.13
C ASN A 40 14.75 -4.13 -3.28
N LYS A 41 15.30 -5.34 -3.06
CA LYS A 41 16.02 -6.09 -4.11
C LYS A 41 15.20 -6.29 -5.38
N ARG A 42 13.88 -6.53 -5.26
CA ARG A 42 13.00 -6.75 -6.41
C ARG A 42 12.66 -5.42 -7.10
N VAL A 43 12.53 -4.35 -6.33
CA VAL A 43 12.36 -2.98 -6.86
C VAL A 43 13.59 -2.53 -7.64
N ASP A 44 14.79 -2.81 -7.13
CA ASP A 44 16.06 -2.50 -7.79
C ASP A 44 16.17 -3.16 -9.16
N VAL A 45 15.87 -4.48 -9.23
CA VAL A 45 15.82 -5.22 -10.51
C VAL A 45 14.83 -4.60 -11.48
N TRP A 46 13.65 -4.17 -11.03
CA TRP A 46 12.68 -3.50 -11.93
C TRP A 46 13.20 -2.16 -12.43
N ASN A 47 13.88 -1.39 -11.60
CA ASN A 47 14.49 -0.13 -12.01
C ASN A 47 15.61 -0.36 -13.04
N GLU A 48 16.42 -1.40 -12.88
CA GLU A 48 17.42 -1.81 -13.87
C GLU A 48 16.78 -2.27 -15.19
N GLU A 49 15.71 -3.06 -15.15
CA GLU A 49 14.97 -3.49 -16.35
C GLU A 49 14.34 -2.32 -17.12
N MET A 50 13.97 -1.24 -16.42
CA MET A 50 13.47 -0.01 -17.04
C MET A 50 14.55 0.77 -17.80
N VAL A 51 15.83 0.58 -17.46
CA VAL A 51 16.99 1.28 -18.03
C VAL A 51 17.78 0.29 -18.89
N ARG A 52 17.12 -0.33 -19.87
CA ARG A 52 17.84 -1.15 -20.87
C ARG A 52 18.24 -0.26 -22.03
N GLN A 53 19.55 0.00 -22.15
CA GLN A 53 20.12 0.60 -23.36
C GLN A 53 19.94 -0.36 -24.52
N LYS A 54 19.33 0.12 -25.61
CA LYS A 54 19.29 -0.59 -26.88
C LYS A 54 19.81 0.38 -27.94
N ASP A 55 20.87 -0.01 -28.63
CA ASP A 55 21.45 0.73 -29.76
C ASP A 55 21.86 2.18 -29.46
N GLY A 56 22.41 2.45 -28.27
CA GLY A 56 22.93 3.77 -27.89
C GLY A 56 21.89 4.78 -27.39
N ASP A 57 20.60 4.46 -27.52
CA ASP A 57 19.50 5.23 -26.96
C ASP A 57 18.96 4.59 -25.67
N LEU A 58 18.65 5.46 -24.69
CA LEU A 58 18.18 5.07 -23.37
C LEU A 58 16.64 5.04 -23.37
N GLU A 59 16.05 3.88 -23.66
CA GLU A 59 14.58 3.71 -23.60
C GLU A 59 14.09 3.56 -22.16
N LEU A 60 13.39 4.57 -21.64
CA LEU A 60 12.72 4.52 -20.34
C LEU A 60 11.35 3.84 -20.45
N LYS A 61 11.25 2.58 -20.01
CA LYS A 61 9.96 1.85 -19.97
C LYS A 61 9.21 2.07 -18.66
N THR A 62 8.76 3.30 -18.43
CA THR A 62 7.93 3.66 -17.24
C THR A 62 6.62 2.86 -17.13
N SER A 63 6.11 2.34 -18.26
CA SER A 63 4.97 1.43 -18.30
C SER A 63 5.23 0.10 -17.57
N LEU A 64 6.47 -0.42 -17.60
CA LEU A 64 6.82 -1.72 -17.02
C LEU A 64 6.63 -1.71 -15.50
N ARG A 65 7.11 -0.67 -14.81
CA ARG A 65 6.97 -0.57 -13.35
C ARG A 65 5.53 -0.40 -12.90
N THR A 66 4.73 0.33 -13.68
CA THR A 66 3.28 0.45 -13.41
C THR A 66 2.58 -0.90 -13.59
N GLU A 67 2.91 -1.65 -14.64
CA GLU A 67 2.37 -2.99 -14.87
C GLU A 67 2.78 -3.96 -13.76
N ARG A 68 4.06 -3.98 -13.37
CA ARG A 68 4.59 -4.79 -12.27
C ARG A 68 3.92 -4.45 -10.94
N PHE A 69 3.70 -3.16 -10.67
CA PHE A 69 3.00 -2.71 -9.47
C PHE A 69 1.60 -3.33 -9.37
N PHE A 70 0.76 -3.17 -10.40
CA PHE A 70 -0.60 -3.72 -10.36
C PHE A 70 -0.63 -5.25 -10.35
N LYS A 71 0.32 -5.89 -11.02
CA LYS A 71 0.39 -7.34 -11.13
C LYS A 71 0.92 -8.02 -9.86
N GLU A 72 1.87 -7.41 -9.17
CA GLU A 72 2.68 -8.08 -8.15
C GLU A 72 2.59 -7.42 -6.77
N CYS A 73 2.03 -6.20 -6.68
CA CYS A 73 1.96 -5.44 -5.43
C CYS A 73 0.52 -5.09 -5.00
N VAL A 74 -0.46 -5.13 -5.90
CA VAL A 74 -1.85 -4.74 -5.60
C VAL A 74 -2.77 -5.95 -5.59
N PHE A 75 -3.41 -6.16 -4.44
CA PHE A 75 -4.30 -7.29 -4.20
C PHE A 75 -5.64 -6.81 -3.66
N GLY A 76 -6.72 -7.40 -4.13
CA GLY A 76 -8.03 -7.20 -3.52
C GLY A 76 -8.31 -8.21 -2.42
N ILE A 77 -9.11 -7.79 -1.45
CA ILE A 77 -9.52 -8.56 -0.28
C ILE A 77 -10.92 -9.13 -0.55
N VAL A 78 -10.93 -10.29 -1.21
CA VAL A 78 -12.18 -11.03 -1.53
C VAL A 78 -12.60 -11.92 -0.34
N GLU A 79 -11.61 -12.53 0.30
CA GLU A 79 -11.74 -13.36 1.49
C GLU A 79 -10.71 -12.85 2.50
N PRO A 80 -11.13 -12.21 3.61
CA PRO A 80 -10.20 -11.72 4.61
C PRO A 80 -9.50 -12.89 5.28
N ALA A 81 -8.18 -12.81 5.43
CA ALA A 81 -7.35 -13.85 6.01
C ALA A 81 -6.78 -13.48 7.39
N THR A 82 -6.92 -12.23 7.82
CA THR A 82 -6.44 -11.71 9.10
C THR A 82 -7.55 -10.95 9.83
N PRO A 83 -7.48 -10.82 11.17
CA PRO A 83 -8.44 -10.01 11.93
C PRO A 83 -8.54 -8.56 11.43
N LEU A 84 -7.40 -7.96 11.04
CA LEU A 84 -7.37 -6.65 10.43
C LEU A 84 -8.12 -6.62 9.10
N GLU A 85 -7.92 -7.60 8.22
CA GLU A 85 -8.65 -7.68 6.95
C GLU A 85 -10.15 -7.86 7.18
N GLU A 86 -10.56 -8.62 8.19
CA GLU A 86 -11.97 -8.78 8.57
C GLU A 86 -12.59 -7.44 9.00
N GLU A 87 -11.91 -6.68 9.87
CA GLU A 87 -12.37 -5.36 10.31
C GLU A 87 -12.49 -4.39 9.12
N LEU A 88 -11.46 -4.32 8.29
CA LEU A 88 -11.44 -3.43 7.13
C LEU A 88 -12.55 -3.79 6.14
N VAL A 89 -12.78 -5.08 5.90
CA VAL A 89 -13.88 -5.55 5.05
C VAL A 89 -15.24 -5.20 5.66
N ASN A 90 -15.40 -5.34 6.98
CA ASN A 90 -16.65 -4.97 7.66
C ASN A 90 -16.94 -3.46 7.57
N LYS A 91 -15.89 -2.63 7.61
CA LYS A 91 -16.01 -1.16 7.54
C LYS A 91 -16.18 -0.62 6.11
N PHE A 92 -15.36 -1.12 5.18
CA PHE A 92 -15.21 -0.55 3.84
C PHE A 92 -15.83 -1.41 2.73
N GLY A 93 -16.16 -2.66 3.03
CA GLY A 93 -16.63 -3.65 2.07
C GLY A 93 -15.49 -4.37 1.33
N LYS A 94 -15.83 -5.52 0.74
CA LYS A 94 -14.90 -6.35 -0.05
C LYS A 94 -14.57 -5.71 -1.39
N THR A 95 -13.37 -5.97 -1.89
CA THR A 95 -13.01 -5.70 -3.29
C THR A 95 -13.58 -6.78 -4.21
N PRO A 96 -13.89 -6.46 -5.49
CA PRO A 96 -14.61 -7.36 -6.37
C PRO A 96 -13.69 -8.42 -7.01
N THR A 97 -12.37 -8.20 -7.00
CA THR A 97 -11.38 -9.04 -7.67
C THR A 97 -10.13 -9.19 -6.80
N LYS A 98 -9.39 -10.28 -6.99
CA LYS A 98 -8.11 -10.51 -6.30
C LYS A 98 -6.97 -9.65 -6.85
N SER A 99 -7.07 -9.23 -8.12
CA SER A 99 -6.06 -8.42 -8.81
C SER A 99 -6.73 -7.27 -9.53
N LEU A 100 -6.09 -6.10 -9.52
CA LEU A 100 -6.52 -4.93 -10.27
C LEU A 100 -5.81 -4.89 -11.62
N LYS A 101 -6.55 -4.93 -12.73
CA LYS A 101 -5.95 -4.66 -14.04
C LYS A 101 -6.03 -3.18 -14.36
N ARG A 102 -5.09 -2.69 -15.17
CA ARG A 102 -5.06 -1.28 -15.57
C ARG A 102 -6.33 -0.84 -16.29
N GLU A 103 -6.92 -1.69 -17.14
CA GLU A 103 -8.18 -1.39 -17.82
C GLU A 103 -9.39 -1.24 -16.90
N ASP A 104 -9.33 -1.84 -15.70
CA ASP A 104 -10.42 -1.81 -14.72
C ASP A 104 -10.38 -0.53 -13.85
N ILE A 105 -9.33 0.28 -13.97
CA ILE A 105 -9.14 1.49 -13.17
C ILE A 105 -9.98 2.63 -13.78
N PRO A 106 -10.95 3.20 -13.03
CA PRO A 106 -11.67 4.37 -13.48
C PRO A 106 -10.70 5.52 -13.81
N PRO A 107 -10.90 6.27 -14.92
CA PRO A 107 -9.98 7.34 -15.32
C PRO A 107 -9.69 8.37 -14.21
N LEU A 108 -10.68 8.65 -13.36
CA LEU A 108 -10.57 9.58 -12.23
C LEU A 108 -9.61 9.09 -11.12
N LEU A 109 -9.36 7.78 -11.03
CA LEU A 109 -8.44 7.17 -10.06
C LEU A 109 -7.03 7.02 -10.63
N TYR A 110 -6.87 7.08 -11.95
CA TYR A 110 -5.58 6.87 -12.62
C TYR A 110 -4.51 7.85 -12.11
N GLY A 111 -4.88 9.12 -11.96
CA GLY A 111 -3.96 10.14 -11.44
C GLY A 111 -3.58 9.94 -9.96
N LEU A 112 -4.46 9.32 -9.17
CA LEU A 112 -4.19 9.02 -7.77
C LEU A 112 -3.24 7.82 -7.64
N TRP A 113 -3.48 6.76 -8.41
CA TRP A 113 -2.55 5.63 -8.52
C TRP A 113 -1.17 6.08 -9.03
N GLY A 114 -1.12 6.96 -10.03
CA GLY A 114 0.15 7.50 -10.55
C GLY A 114 0.98 8.26 -9.50
N LYS A 115 0.33 8.88 -8.51
CA LYS A 115 1.01 9.53 -7.38
C LYS A 115 1.39 8.55 -6.27
N LEU A 116 0.60 7.49 -6.08
CA LEU A 116 0.82 6.46 -5.08
C LEU A 116 2.03 5.58 -5.42
N ILE A 117 2.14 5.12 -6.66
CA ILE A 117 3.16 4.18 -7.12
C ILE A 117 4.60 4.59 -6.78
N PRO A 118 5.07 5.83 -7.11
CA PRO A 118 6.42 6.22 -6.76
C PRO A 118 6.65 6.20 -5.24
N ARG A 119 5.68 6.77 -4.48
CA ARG A 119 5.71 6.83 -3.01
C ARG A 119 5.69 5.46 -2.33
N PHE A 120 5.10 4.48 -2.99
CA PHE A 120 5.06 3.11 -2.50
C PHE A 120 6.45 2.44 -2.61
N PHE A 121 7.19 2.72 -3.67
CA PHE A 121 8.48 2.09 -3.89
C PHE A 121 9.65 2.81 -3.25
N ASP A 122 9.56 4.12 -3.04
CA ASP A 122 10.57 4.90 -2.31
C ASP A 122 10.39 4.82 -0.77
N GLY A 123 9.31 4.17 -0.31
CA GLY A 123 8.99 4.01 1.11
C GLY A 123 8.24 5.19 1.73
N ALA A 124 8.04 6.29 1.01
CA ALA A 124 7.41 7.52 1.53
C ALA A 124 5.93 7.36 1.91
N LEU A 125 5.29 6.23 1.59
CA LEU A 125 3.98 5.91 2.15
C LEU A 125 4.06 5.52 3.64
N TRP A 126 5.11 4.80 4.03
CA TRP A 126 5.30 4.35 5.42
C TRP A 126 5.61 5.50 6.38
N ASP A 127 6.27 6.55 5.89
CA ASP A 127 6.54 7.77 6.67
C ASP A 127 5.27 8.61 6.94
N THR A 128 4.18 8.33 6.23
CA THR A 128 2.93 9.10 6.32
C THR A 128 1.80 8.35 7.01
N ILE A 129 2.10 7.22 7.64
CA ILE A 129 1.12 6.42 8.38
C ILE A 129 0.82 7.12 9.71
N PRO A 130 -0.45 7.50 9.97
CA PRO A 130 -0.85 8.03 11.27
C PRO A 130 -0.57 7.02 12.38
N GLU A 131 -0.14 7.49 13.55
CA GLU A 131 0.13 6.65 14.73
C GLU A 131 -1.09 5.82 15.19
N SER A 132 -2.30 6.23 14.81
CA SER A 132 -3.56 5.55 15.14
C SER A 132 -3.87 4.33 14.26
N ILE A 133 -3.07 4.03 13.24
CA ILE A 133 -3.27 2.83 12.41
C ILE A 133 -2.63 1.65 13.11
N GLU A 134 -3.46 0.71 13.58
CA GLU A 134 -2.98 -0.48 14.27
C GLU A 134 -2.09 -1.33 13.37
N THR A 135 -0.87 -1.58 13.84
CA THR A 135 0.02 -2.58 13.28
C THR A 135 -0.27 -3.90 13.99
N THR A 136 -1.02 -4.80 13.36
CA THR A 136 -1.16 -6.18 13.85
C THR A 136 0.14 -6.94 13.57
N GLY A 137 1.22 -6.59 14.26
CA GLY A 137 2.54 -7.12 13.93
C GLY A 137 3.68 -6.63 14.81
N LYS A 138 3.50 -6.53 16.13
CA LYS A 138 4.58 -6.67 17.13
C LYS A 138 4.02 -6.77 18.55
N SER A 139 3.73 -8.00 18.97
CA SER A 139 4.11 -8.42 20.32
C SER A 139 5.63 -8.40 20.38
N GLY A 140 6.19 -7.50 21.18
CA GLY A 140 7.62 -7.37 21.38
C GLY A 140 7.88 -6.57 22.65
N ASP A 141 8.01 -7.29 23.75
CA ASP A 141 8.51 -6.87 25.06
C ASP A 141 9.33 -5.58 25.08
N ARG A 142 8.88 -4.61 25.89
CA ARG A 142 9.73 -3.80 26.76
C ARG A 142 8.97 -3.43 28.03
N SER A 143 8.61 -4.46 28.80
CA SER A 143 8.58 -4.30 30.27
C SER A 143 10.02 -4.12 30.73
N GLY A 144 10.36 -2.89 31.10
CA GLY A 144 11.71 -2.56 31.51
C GLY A 144 11.89 -1.10 31.85
N ASN A 145 10.90 -0.48 32.49
CA ASN A 145 11.19 0.73 33.25
C ASN A 145 11.47 0.29 34.69
N LYS A 146 12.78 0.17 34.98
CA LYS A 146 13.31 0.20 36.33
C LYS A 146 12.66 1.36 37.07
N GLN A 147 11.84 1.04 38.06
CA GLN A 147 11.63 1.94 39.17
C GLN A 147 12.75 1.63 40.16
N GLU A 148 13.86 2.38 40.06
CA GLU A 148 14.69 2.63 41.22
C GLU A 148 13.88 3.57 42.13
N ASP A 149 13.17 2.97 43.08
CA ASP A 149 12.75 3.67 44.28
C ASP A 149 13.33 2.94 45.50
N ARG A 150 13.94 3.77 46.34
CA ARG A 150 14.51 3.49 47.66
C ARG A 150 13.59 2.63 48.54
N GLU A 151 14.17 1.80 49.40
CA GLU A 151 14.24 2.06 50.85
C GLU A 151 15.02 0.93 51.56
N GLU A 152 15.55 1.31 52.73
CA GLU A 152 16.36 0.58 53.73
C GLU A 152 17.88 0.49 53.54
#